data_AF-A0A372YUU3-F1
#
_entry.id   AF-A0A372YUU3-F1
#
_cell.length_a   1.000
_cell.length_b   1.000
_cell.length_c   1.000
_cell.angle_alpha   90.00
_cell.angle_beta   90.00
_cell.angle_gamma   90.00
#
_symmetry.space_group_name_H-M   'P 1'
#
loop_
_entity.id
_entity.type
_entity.pdbx_description
1 polymer ?
#
loop_
_entity_poly.entity_id
_entity_poly.type
_entity_poly.pdbx_seq_one_letter_code
_entity_poly.pdbx_strand_id
1 'polypeptide(L)'
;MKLFREIIIIFGISYIGECLSTLLHLPLPGSLVGMLLLLLLLSFRILRLDMIATVSDFLLGHLPFFFIPAGVALMAKFYHIADIWIPILLICMVTTVITMGLSGWSMQQVMEKWGKKHG
;
A
#
# COMPACT_ATOMS: atom_id res chain seq x y z
N MET A 1 11.10 -18.98 -16.83
CA MET A 1 9.79 -18.98 -16.14
C MET A 1 9.75 -18.25 -14.79
N LYS A 2 10.87 -17.68 -14.28
CA LYS A 2 10.89 -17.01 -12.95
C LYS A 2 9.91 -15.83 -12.88
N LEU A 3 9.98 -14.90 -13.83
CA LEU A 3 9.11 -13.71 -13.89
C LEU A 3 7.62 -14.04 -13.87
N PHE A 4 7.19 -15.02 -14.66
CA PHE A 4 5.79 -15.41 -14.74
C PHE A 4 5.26 -15.93 -13.40
N ARG A 5 6.08 -16.68 -12.65
CA ARG A 5 5.74 -17.14 -11.31
C ARG A 5 5.61 -15.97 -10.33
N GLU A 6 6.51 -15.00 -10.37
CA GLU A 6 6.45 -13.84 -9.46
C GLU A 6 5.20 -12.99 -9.73
N ILE A 7 4.89 -12.75 -11.01
CA ILE A 7 3.64 -12.07 -11.43
C ILE A 7 2.42 -12.82 -10.88
N ILE A 8 2.35 -14.14 -11.07
CA ILE A 8 1.22 -14.95 -10.57
C ILE A 8 1.09 -14.84 -9.06
N ILE A 9 2.19 -14.84 -8.32
CA ILE A 9 2.16 -14.71 -6.86
C ILE A 9 1.60 -13.33 -6.46
N ILE A 10 2.13 -12.24 -7.03
CA ILE A 10 1.70 -10.87 -6.69
C ILE A 10 0.23 -10.64 -7.05
N PHE A 11 -0.17 -11.00 -8.27
CA PHE A 11 -1.56 -10.85 -8.72
C PHE A 11 -2.50 -11.83 -8.01
N GLY A 12 -2.06 -13.05 -7.73
CA GLY A 12 -2.84 -14.04 -6.99
C GLY A 12 -3.14 -13.58 -5.57
N ILE A 13 -2.15 -13.04 -4.86
CA ILE A 13 -2.35 -12.49 -3.51
C ILE A 13 -3.25 -11.25 -3.54
N SER A 14 -3.09 -10.39 -4.56
CA SER A 14 -3.95 -9.22 -4.75
C SER A 14 -5.41 -9.63 -4.99
N TYR A 15 -5.63 -10.67 -5.81
CA TYR A 15 -6.96 -11.21 -6.08
C TYR A 15 -7.58 -11.88 -4.85
N ILE A 16 -6.79 -12.62 -4.08
CA ILE A 16 -7.24 -13.18 -2.79
C ILE A 16 -7.61 -12.05 -1.83
N GLY A 17 -6.84 -10.96 -1.78
CA GLY A 17 -7.16 -9.77 -0.98
C GLY A 17 -8.49 -9.13 -1.37
N GLU A 18 -8.78 -9.04 -2.66
CA GLU A 18 -10.07 -8.55 -3.19
C GLU A 18 -11.24 -9.47 -2.83
N CYS A 19 -11.05 -10.78 -3.02
CA CYS A 19 -12.04 -11.78 -2.63
C CYS A 19 -12.32 -11.70 -1.13
N LEU A 20 -11.28 -11.58 -0.30
CA LEU A 20 -11.39 -11.48 1.14
C LEU A 20 -12.06 -10.18 1.58
N SER A 21 -11.74 -9.05 0.95
CA SER A 21 -12.41 -7.78 1.23
C SER A 21 -13.90 -7.84 0.94
N THR A 22 -14.26 -8.43 -0.20
CA THR A 22 -15.66 -8.61 -0.61
C THR A 22 -16.40 -9.56 0.33
N LEU A 23 -15.77 -10.69 0.72
CA LEU A 23 -16.40 -11.69 1.58
C LEU A 23 -16.62 -11.19 3.01
N LEU A 24 -15.65 -10.46 3.58
CA LEU A 24 -15.75 -9.87 4.91
C LEU A 24 -16.45 -8.50 4.92
N HIS A 25 -16.88 -7.96 3.77
CA HIS A 25 -17.47 -6.63 3.64
C HIS A 25 -16.61 -5.54 4.32
N LEU A 26 -15.30 -5.60 4.14
CA LEU A 26 -14.39 -4.65 4.73
C LEU A 26 -14.53 -3.29 4.03
N PRO A 27 -14.48 -2.15 4.75
CA PRO A 27 -14.51 -0.82 4.16
C PRO A 27 -13.20 -0.45 3.43
N LEU A 28 -12.30 -1.41 3.24
CA LEU A 28 -10.96 -1.23 2.68
C LEU A 28 -10.91 -1.79 1.25
N PRO A 29 -10.26 -1.11 0.30
CA PRO A 29 -9.99 -1.68 -1.01
C PRO A 29 -9.19 -2.98 -0.86
N GLY A 30 -9.52 -4.00 -1.64
CA GLY A 30 -8.90 -5.32 -1.51
C GLY A 30 -7.40 -5.35 -1.78
N SER A 31 -6.87 -4.37 -2.53
CA SER A 31 -5.42 -4.19 -2.69
C SER A 31 -4.70 -3.95 -1.35
N LEU A 32 -5.29 -3.18 -0.42
CA LEU A 32 -4.72 -2.99 0.92
C LEU A 32 -4.77 -4.28 1.75
N VAL A 33 -5.86 -5.05 1.62
CA VAL A 33 -5.98 -6.35 2.27
C VAL A 33 -4.94 -7.34 1.71
N GLY A 34 -4.72 -7.33 0.40
CA GLY A 34 -3.68 -8.10 -0.27
C GLY A 34 -2.26 -7.73 0.20
N MET A 35 -1.99 -6.44 0.44
CA MET A 35 -0.71 -5.99 1.02
C MET A 35 -0.50 -6.53 2.45
N LEU A 36 -1.54 -6.47 3.30
CA LEU A 36 -1.48 -7.05 4.65
C LEU A 36 -1.30 -8.57 4.60
N LEU A 37 -1.98 -9.25 3.68
CA LEU A 37 -1.82 -10.68 3.46
C LEU A 37 -0.40 -11.03 3.03
N LEU A 38 0.16 -10.28 2.07
CA LEU A 38 1.54 -10.45 1.63
C LEU A 38 2.52 -10.27 2.81
N LEU A 39 2.32 -9.24 3.62
CA LEU A 39 3.11 -8.98 4.83
C LEU A 39 3.06 -10.17 5.80
N LEU A 40 1.88 -10.73 6.03
CA LEU A 40 1.72 -11.92 6.89
C LEU A 40 2.46 -13.13 6.30
N LEU A 41 2.29 -13.42 5.01
CA LEU A 41 2.97 -14.55 4.35
C LEU A 41 4.50 -14.40 4.41
N LEU A 42 5.00 -13.17 4.32
CA LEU A 42 6.42 -12.88 4.44
C LEU A 42 6.92 -12.99 5.89
N SER A 43 6.12 -12.51 6.85
CA SER A 43 6.40 -12.60 8.28
C SER A 43 6.45 -14.06 8.77
N PHE A 44 5.52 -14.90 8.31
CA PHE A 44 5.51 -16.34 8.57
C PHE A 44 6.57 -17.13 7.77
N ARG A 45 7.39 -16.46 6.95
CA ARG A 45 8.39 -17.06 6.05
C ARG A 45 7.82 -18.12 5.08
N ILE A 46 6.51 -18.11 4.86
CA ILE A 46 5.85 -18.96 3.85
C ILE A 46 6.30 -18.51 2.45
N LEU A 47 6.41 -17.19 2.27
CA LEU A 47 7.01 -16.56 1.10
C LEU A 47 8.39 -15.99 1.46
N ARG A 48 9.36 -16.19 0.58
CA ARG A 48 10.67 -15.50 0.66
C ARG A 48 10.66 -14.30 -0.28
N LEU A 49 11.27 -13.20 0.15
CA LEU A 49 11.40 -11.96 -0.65
C LEU A 49 11.95 -12.24 -2.05
N ASP A 50 12.93 -13.13 -2.16
CA ASP A 50 13.57 -13.50 -3.43
C ASP A 50 12.62 -14.13 -4.47
N MET A 51 11.42 -14.55 -4.05
CA MET A 51 10.41 -15.14 -4.94
C MET A 51 9.58 -14.09 -5.68
N ILE A 52 9.61 -12.82 -5.26
CA ILE A 52 8.81 -11.74 -5.85
C ILE A 52 9.59 -10.45 -6.12
N ALA A 53 10.83 -10.36 -5.65
CA ALA A 53 11.63 -9.14 -5.69
C ALA A 53 11.84 -8.61 -7.11
N THR A 54 12.15 -9.47 -8.08
CA THR A 54 12.52 -9.03 -9.44
C THR A 54 11.36 -8.34 -10.14
N VAL A 55 10.16 -8.91 -10.09
CA VAL A 55 8.97 -8.31 -10.70
C VAL A 55 8.47 -7.11 -9.89
N SER A 56 8.55 -7.17 -8.57
CA SER A 56 8.14 -6.05 -7.71
C SER A 56 9.00 -4.83 -7.97
N ASP A 57 10.34 -4.97 -8.02
CA ASP A 57 11.26 -3.88 -8.33
C ASP A 57 11.04 -3.31 -9.74
N PHE A 58 10.76 -4.17 -10.72
CA PHE A 58 10.40 -3.73 -12.06
C PHE A 58 9.11 -2.89 -12.08
N LEU A 59 8.05 -3.37 -11.42
CA LEU A 59 6.78 -2.62 -11.31
C LEU A 59 6.95 -1.31 -10.55
N LEU A 60 7.70 -1.31 -9.45
CA LEU A 60 7.98 -0.11 -8.65
C LEU A 60 8.84 0.90 -9.43
N GLY A 61 9.84 0.43 -10.19
CA GLY A 61 10.65 1.28 -11.05
C GLY A 61 9.83 1.98 -12.15
N HIS A 62 8.73 1.34 -12.57
CA HIS A 62 7.79 1.89 -13.54
C HIS A 62 6.47 2.38 -12.91
N LEU A 63 6.42 2.61 -11.59
CA LEU A 63 5.23 3.06 -10.88
C LEU A 63 4.60 4.34 -11.49
N PRO A 64 5.37 5.37 -11.93
CA PRO A 64 4.80 6.57 -12.56
C PRO A 64 3.92 6.25 -13.77
N PHE A 65 4.25 5.22 -14.56
CA PHE A 65 3.46 4.80 -15.72
C PHE A 65 2.03 4.37 -15.30
N PHE A 66 1.90 3.66 -14.18
CA PHE A 66 0.60 3.24 -13.64
C PHE A 66 -0.22 4.41 -13.06
N PHE A 67 0.41 5.53 -12.71
CA PHE A 67 -0.29 6.73 -12.26
C PHE A 67 -0.78 7.62 -13.40
N ILE A 68 -0.27 7.46 -14.63
CA ILE A 68 -0.70 8.27 -15.78
C ILE A 68 -2.22 8.15 -16.01
N PRO A 69 -2.83 6.94 -16.08
CA PRO A 69 -4.28 6.82 -16.27
C PRO A 69 -5.10 7.50 -15.16
N ALA A 70 -4.67 7.36 -13.90
CA ALA A 70 -5.32 8.01 -12.77
C ALA A 70 -5.23 9.55 -12.86
N GLY A 71 -4.07 10.09 -13.28
CA GLY A 71 -3.87 11.52 -13.52
C GLY A 71 -4.74 12.05 -14.65
N VAL A 72 -4.84 11.32 -15.78
CA VAL A 72 -5.71 11.70 -16.90
C VAL A 72 -7.19 11.67 -16.50
N ALA A 73 -7.61 10.68 -15.69
CA ALA A 73 -8.97 10.61 -15.17
C ALA A 73 -9.31 11.83 -14.27
N LEU A 74 -8.35 12.32 -13.48
CA LEU A 74 -8.48 13.56 -12.71
C LEU A 74 -8.65 14.79 -13.61
N MET A 75 -7.91 14.87 -14.72
CA MET A 75 -8.03 15.98 -15.67
C MET A 75 -9.43 16.08 -16.29
N ALA A 76 -10.14 14.97 -16.45
CA ALA A 76 -11.54 14.98 -16.91
C ALA A 76 -12.50 15.70 -15.93
N LYS A 77 -12.10 15.89 -14.67
CA LYS A 77 -12.85 16.63 -13.62
C LYS A 77 -12.12 17.88 -13.14
N PHE A 78 -11.17 18.40 -13.94
CA PHE A 78 -10.27 19.47 -13.55
C PHE A 78 -10.99 20.72 -13.01
N TYR A 79 -12.12 21.12 -13.61
CA TYR A 79 -12.85 22.31 -13.18
C TYR A 79 -13.35 22.23 -11.72
N HIS A 80 -13.82 21.06 -11.28
CA HIS A 80 -14.21 20.88 -9.88
C HIS A 80 -13.01 20.94 -8.94
N ILE A 81 -11.86 20.45 -9.37
CA ILE A 81 -10.63 20.42 -8.57
C ILE A 81 -10.01 21.83 -8.49
N ALA A 82 -10.10 22.60 -9.58
CA ALA A 82 -9.58 23.96 -9.67
C ALA A 82 -10.31 24.95 -8.76
N ASP A 83 -11.53 24.66 -8.31
CA ASP A 83 -12.25 25.51 -7.35
C ASP A 83 -11.77 25.28 -5.90
N ILE A 84 -11.39 24.05 -5.57
CA ILE A 84 -11.02 23.60 -4.21
C ILE A 84 -9.55 23.20 -4.04
N TRP A 85 -8.67 23.60 -4.96
CA TRP A 85 -7.26 23.19 -4.95
C TRP A 85 -6.52 23.62 -3.67
N ILE A 86 -6.86 24.79 -3.09
CA ILE A 86 -6.27 25.28 -1.84
C ILE A 86 -6.68 24.38 -0.66
N PRO A 87 -7.98 24.11 -0.42
CA PRO A 87 -8.42 23.11 0.56
C PRO A 87 -7.75 21.74 0.39
N ILE A 88 -7.63 21.25 -0.85
CA ILE A 88 -7.00 19.95 -1.15
C ILE A 88 -5.52 19.95 -0.71
N LEU A 89 -4.77 20.99 -1.07
CA LEU A 89 -3.35 21.08 -0.71
C LEU A 89 -3.17 21.16 0.82
N LEU A 90 -4.02 21.95 1.49
CA LEU A 90 -4.01 22.09 2.94
C LEU A 90 -4.33 20.76 3.64
N ILE A 91 -5.42 20.07 3.25
CA ILE A 91 -5.80 18.79 3.87
C ILE A 91 -4.71 17.73 3.63
N CYS A 92 -4.09 17.69 2.46
CA CYS A 92 -2.99 16.76 2.16
C CYS A 92 -1.76 17.02 3.05
N MET A 93 -1.33 18.28 3.19
CA MET A 93 -0.19 18.63 4.04
C MET A 93 -0.47 18.30 5.51
N VAL A 94 -1.64 18.70 6.02
CA VAL A 94 -2.02 18.48 7.42
C VAL A 94 -2.14 16.98 7.72
N THR A 95 -2.86 16.22 6.89
CA THR A 95 -3.03 14.77 7.10
C THR A 95 -1.73 14.01 6.97
N THR A 96 -0.81 14.43 6.08
CA THR A 96 0.50 13.80 5.94
C THR A 96 1.34 13.99 7.20
N VAL A 97 1.43 15.22 7.72
CA VAL A 97 2.18 15.51 8.95
C VAL A 97 1.58 14.77 10.15
N ILE A 98 0.25 14.78 10.29
CA ILE A 98 -0.43 14.07 11.37
C ILE A 98 -0.20 12.55 11.26
N THR A 99 -0.41 11.96 10.08
CA THR A 99 -0.26 10.52 9.87
C THR A 99 1.18 10.06 10.12
N MET A 100 2.17 10.82 9.65
CA MET A 100 3.58 10.53 9.87
C MET A 100 3.94 10.65 11.36
N GLY A 101 3.47 11.70 12.04
CA GLY A 101 3.70 11.90 13.47
C GLY A 101 3.07 10.80 14.33
N LEU A 102 1.81 10.45 14.06
CA LEU A 102 1.10 9.38 14.78
C LEU A 102 1.71 8.00 14.53
N SER A 103 2.12 7.71 13.28
CA SER A 103 2.77 6.44 12.94
C SER A 103 4.12 6.32 13.64
N GLY A 104 4.93 7.38 13.63
CA GLY A 104 6.21 7.44 14.32
C GLY A 104 6.05 7.26 15.84
N TRP A 105 5.12 7.98 16.44
CA TRP A 105 4.83 7.87 17.88
C TRP A 105 4.34 6.46 18.27
N SER A 106 3.45 5.88 17.46
CA SER A 106 2.95 4.51 17.66
C SER A 106 4.10 3.50 17.62
N MET A 107 5.01 3.63 16.66
CA MET A 107 6.19 2.76 16.57
C MET A 107 7.13 2.93 17.77
N GLN A 108 7.39 4.16 18.19
CA GLN A 108 8.23 4.44 19.34
C GLN A 108 7.69 3.81 20.63
N GLN A 109 6.38 3.88 20.85
CA GLN A 109 5.72 3.24 22.00
C GLN A 109 5.86 1.71 21.99
N VAL A 110 5.75 1.09 20.80
CA VAL A 110 5.98 -0.34 20.65
C VAL A 110 7.44 -0.67 20.98
N MET A 111 8.39 0.09 20.45
CA MET A 111 9.83 -0.12 20.68
C MET A 111 10.22 0.07 22.16
N GLU A 112 9.71 1.08 22.85
CA GLU A 112 9.99 1.31 24.28
C GLU A 112 9.45 0.17 25.16
N LYS A 113 8.25 -0.34 24.84
CA LYS A 113 7.66 -1.50 25.54
C LYS A 113 8.42 -2.79 25.24
N TRP A 114 8.95 -2.94 24.02
CA TRP A 114 9.74 -4.11 23.64
C TRP A 114 11.12 -4.10 24.32
N GLY A 115 11.79 -2.93 24.36
CA GLY A 115 13.06 -2.75 25.04
C GLY A 115 13.00 -2.99 26.55
N LYS A 116 11.92 -2.56 27.22
CA LYS A 116 11.73 -2.83 28.66
C LYS A 116 11.40 -4.30 28.99
N LYS A 117 10.98 -5.11 28.01
CA LYS A 117 10.63 -6.52 28.22
C LYS A 117 11.82 -7.47 27.95
N HIS A 118 12.87 -7.00 27.29
CA HIS A 118 14.02 -7.82 26.85
C HIS A 118 15.39 -7.23 27.28
N GLY A 119 15.40 -6.23 28.16
CA GLY A 119 16.59 -5.79 28.92
C GLY A 119 16.42 -6.15 30.39
#